data_AF-A0A438E6V8-F1
#
_entry.id   AF-A0A438E6V8-F1
#
_cell.length_a   1.000
_cell.length_b   1.000
_cell.length_c   1.000
_cell.angle_alpha   90.00
_cell.angle_beta   90.00
_cell.angle_gamma   90.00
#
_symmetry.space_group_name_H-M   'P 1'
#
loop_
_entity.id
_entity.type
_entity.pdbx_description
1 polymer ?
#
loop_
_entity_poly.entity_id
_entity_poly.type
_entity_poly.pdbx_seq_one_letter_code
_entity_poly.pdbx_strand_id
1 'polypeptide(L)'
;MPQPCENNSTDKIVYDVDAALPDIDVKNAGSLTALTEMKFPFLGQVGLSATRLKLHANAMSSPMYAADSSVQAIYVTKGSGRIQVVGI
;
A
#
# COMPACT_ATOMS: atom_id res chain seq x y z
N MET A 1 0.14 -9.77 31.82
CA MET A 1 0.37 -9.87 30.36
C MET A 1 1.31 -11.03 30.10
N PRO A 2 1.07 -11.87 29.07
CA PRO A 2 2.06 -12.85 28.66
C PRO A 2 3.36 -12.13 28.27
N GLN A 3 4.51 -12.69 28.63
CA GLN A 3 5.80 -12.15 28.19
C GLN A 3 5.94 -12.35 26.67
N PRO A 4 6.42 -11.34 25.91
CA PRO A 4 6.76 -11.52 24.50
C PRO A 4 7.88 -12.56 24.39
N CYS A 5 7.69 -13.55 23.52
CA CYS A 5 8.72 -14.55 23.25
C CYS A 5 9.97 -13.89 22.63
N GLU A 6 11.16 -14.24 23.12
CA GLU A 6 12.46 -13.62 22.74
C GLU A 6 12.99 -14.02 21.35
N ASN A 7 12.12 -14.42 20.43
CA ASN A 7 12.47 -14.71 19.05
C ASN A 7 12.50 -13.39 18.26
N ASN A 8 13.68 -12.77 18.27
CA ASN A 8 14.06 -11.52 17.61
C ASN A 8 13.95 -11.58 16.07
N SER A 9 12.73 -11.70 15.54
CA SER A 9 12.41 -11.74 14.10
C SER A 9 11.48 -10.59 13.69
N THR A 10 11.55 -9.45 14.38
CA THR A 10 10.72 -8.26 14.11
C THR A 10 10.90 -7.78 12.67
N ASP A 11 12.10 -7.92 12.12
CA ASP A 11 12.44 -7.57 10.73
C ASP A 11 11.65 -8.40 9.70
N LYS A 12 11.09 -9.55 10.10
CA LYS A 12 10.24 -10.39 9.23
C LYS A 12 8.78 -9.95 9.20
N ILE A 13 8.37 -9.05 10.08
CA ILE A 13 6.98 -8.59 10.23
C ILE A 13 6.81 -7.07 10.14
N VAL A 14 7.92 -6.32 10.02
CA VAL A 14 7.91 -4.86 9.84
C VAL A 14 8.50 -4.52 8.48
N TYR A 15 7.81 -3.67 7.73
CA TYR A 15 8.29 -3.12 6.47
C TYR A 15 8.08 -1.61 6.45
N ASP A 16 9.17 -0.85 6.25
CA ASP A 16 9.10 0.60 6.14
C ASP A 16 8.76 1.01 4.69
N VAL A 17 7.46 1.25 4.45
CA VAL A 17 6.95 1.70 3.15
C VAL A 17 7.24 3.18 2.86
N ASP A 18 7.60 3.97 3.88
CA ASP A 18 7.90 5.38 3.71
C ASP A 18 9.33 5.57 3.19
N ALA A 19 10.27 4.73 3.64
CA ALA A 19 11.67 4.70 3.20
C ALA A 19 11.90 3.92 1.90
N ALA A 20 10.96 3.05 1.49
CA ALA A 20 11.07 2.25 0.28
C ALA A 20 11.06 3.11 -1.01
N LEU A 21 11.85 2.69 -2.00
CA LEU A 21 11.81 3.28 -3.35
C LEU A 21 10.46 2.97 -4.01
N PRO A 22 9.86 3.94 -4.73
CA PRO A 22 8.61 3.69 -5.47
C PRO A 22 8.84 2.75 -6.65
N ASP A 23 7.85 1.91 -6.93
CA ASP A 23 7.83 1.06 -8.12
C ASP A 23 7.60 1.87 -9.39
N ILE A 24 6.78 2.92 -9.26
CA ILE A 24 6.42 3.82 -10.34
C ILE A 24 6.59 5.23 -9.80
N ASP A 25 7.38 6.04 -10.51
CA ASP A 25 7.54 7.46 -10.23
C ASP A 25 7.37 8.24 -11.54
N VAL A 26 6.34 9.08 -11.60
CA VAL A 26 5.97 9.83 -12.80
C VAL A 26 6.04 11.31 -12.48
N LYS A 27 6.93 12.01 -13.21
CA LYS A 27 7.14 13.45 -13.06
C LYS A 27 5.81 14.21 -13.16
N ASN A 28 5.55 15.06 -12.16
CA ASN A 28 4.34 15.88 -12.01
C ASN A 28 3.02 15.12 -11.79
N ALA A 29 3.01 13.79 -11.72
CA ALA A 29 1.82 13.01 -11.40
C ALA A 29 1.88 12.41 -9.99
N GLY A 30 3.03 11.84 -9.62
CA GLY A 30 3.26 11.26 -8.31
C GLY A 30 3.92 9.89 -8.38
N SER A 31 3.83 9.14 -7.28
CA SER A 31 4.56 7.89 -7.09
C SER A 31 3.68 6.80 -6.49
N LEU A 32 3.94 5.55 -6.86
CA LEU A 32 3.25 4.37 -6.34
C LEU A 32 4.27 3.35 -5.85
N THR A 33 4.05 2.83 -4.64
CA THR A 33 4.77 1.70 -4.08
C THR A 33 3.77 0.59 -3.78
N ALA A 34 3.86 -0.53 -4.47
CA ALA A 34 3.09 -1.73 -4.21
C ALA A 34 3.86 -2.64 -3.24
N LEU A 35 3.17 -3.14 -2.23
CA LEU A 35 3.66 -4.08 -1.25
C LEU A 35 2.86 -5.38 -1.36
N THR A 36 3.50 -6.37 -1.97
CA THR A 36 2.93 -7.71 -2.19
C THR A 36 3.82 -8.75 -1.50
N GLU A 37 3.41 -10.01 -1.54
CA GLU A 37 4.20 -11.14 -1.01
C GLU A 37 5.62 -11.23 -1.61
N MET A 38 5.83 -10.75 -2.84
CA MET A 38 7.14 -10.74 -3.48
C MET A 38 8.14 -9.83 -2.76
N LYS A 39 7.67 -8.69 -2.22
CA LYS A 39 8.52 -7.75 -1.47
C LYS A 39 8.48 -7.99 0.03
N PHE A 40 7.36 -8.48 0.53
CA PHE A 40 7.14 -8.71 1.94
C PHE A 40 6.35 -10.01 2.16
N PRO A 41 7.05 -11.16 2.23
CA PRO A 41 6.44 -12.49 2.22
C PRO A 41 5.39 -12.73 3.31
N PHE A 42 5.49 -12.02 4.45
CA PHE A 42 4.50 -12.07 5.51
C PHE A 42 3.08 -11.75 5.00
N LEU A 43 2.95 -10.82 4.05
CA LEU A 43 1.65 -10.45 3.48
C LEU A 43 0.95 -11.62 2.76
N GLY A 44 1.71 -12.47 2.08
CA GLY A 44 1.17 -13.69 1.47
C GLY A 44 0.62 -14.67 2.51
N GLN A 45 1.28 -14.77 3.66
CA GLN A 45 0.84 -15.66 4.75
C GLN A 45 -0.48 -15.21 5.39
N VAL A 46 -0.77 -13.91 5.37
CA VAL A 46 -2.00 -13.33 5.94
C VAL A 46 -3.04 -12.95 4.87
N GLY A 47 -2.76 -13.22 3.59
CA GLY A 47 -3.68 -12.94 2.48
C GLY A 47 -3.93 -11.44 2.26
N LEU A 48 -2.93 -10.61 2.50
CA LEU A 48 -3.03 -9.15 2.33
C LEU A 48 -2.09 -8.65 1.23
N SER A 49 -2.37 -7.43 0.77
CA SER A 49 -1.43 -6.59 0.03
C SER A 49 -1.68 -5.14 0.41
N ALA A 50 -0.73 -4.26 0.11
CA ALA A 50 -0.89 -2.83 0.36
C ALA A 50 -0.32 -2.03 -0.82
N THR A 51 -0.84 -0.82 -1.01
CA THR A 51 -0.30 0.12 -1.98
C THR A 51 -0.25 1.50 -1.35
N ARG A 52 0.91 2.16 -1.46
CA ARG A 52 1.09 3.55 -1.07
C ARG A 52 1.12 4.40 -2.34
N LEU A 53 0.07 5.20 -2.52
CA LEU A 53 -0.05 6.15 -3.62
C LEU A 53 0.19 7.57 -3.10
N LYS A 54 1.10 8.31 -3.74
CA LYS A 54 1.25 9.75 -3.58
C LYS A 54 0.87 10.42 -4.89
N LEU A 55 -0.02 11.41 -4.81
CA LEU A 55 -0.38 12.24 -5.95
C LEU A 55 0.12 13.66 -5.75
N HIS A 56 0.65 14.26 -6.81
CA HIS A 56 0.97 15.69 -6.84
C HIS A 56 -0.30 16.53 -6.96
N ALA A 57 -0.22 17.83 -6.72
CA ALA A 57 -1.34 18.74 -6.89
C ALA A 57 -1.88 18.65 -8.34
N ASN A 58 -3.21 18.56 -8.47
CA ASN A 58 -3.94 18.42 -9.74
C ASN A 58 -3.65 17.13 -10.54
N ALA A 59 -2.86 16.19 -10.00
CA ALA A 59 -2.69 14.87 -10.58
C ALA A 59 -3.87 13.95 -10.24
N MET A 60 -4.02 12.89 -11.02
CA MET A 60 -5.07 11.89 -10.87
C MET A 60 -4.51 10.51 -11.14
N SER A 61 -4.99 9.52 -10.39
CA SER A 61 -4.81 8.10 -10.73
C SER A 61 -6.03 7.64 -11.53
N SER A 62 -5.77 7.04 -12.70
CA SER A 62 -6.84 6.57 -13.59
C SER A 62 -7.81 5.63 -12.87
N PRO A 63 -9.07 5.53 -13.31
CA PRO A 63 -9.98 4.51 -12.79
C PRO A 63 -9.34 3.13 -12.78
N MET A 64 -9.44 2.43 -11.66
CA MET A 64 -8.89 1.09 -11.45
C MET A 64 -9.94 0.22 -10.77
N TYR A 65 -9.80 -1.09 -10.95
CA TYR A 65 -10.60 -2.09 -10.29
C TYR A 65 -9.70 -3.26 -9.86
N ALA A 66 -10.10 -3.94 -8.80
CA ALA A 66 -9.52 -5.23 -8.45
C ALA A 66 -10.19 -6.30 -9.33
N ALA A 67 -9.41 -6.96 -10.18
CA ALA A 67 -9.92 -8.02 -11.05
C ALA A 67 -10.06 -9.37 -10.32
N ASP A 68 -9.39 -9.50 -9.17
CA ASP A 68 -9.57 -10.60 -8.25
C ASP A 68 -10.77 -10.33 -7.31
N SER A 69 -11.09 -11.28 -6.44
CA SER A 69 -12.16 -11.11 -5.44
C SER A 69 -11.71 -10.27 -4.22
N SER A 70 -10.63 -9.49 -4.35
CA SER A 70 -10.13 -8.68 -3.24
C SER A 70 -10.99 -7.44 -3.00
N VAL A 71 -11.00 -7.00 -1.75
CA VAL A 71 -11.64 -5.76 -1.32
C VAL A 71 -10.55 -4.76 -0.98
N GLN A 72 -10.70 -3.53 -1.48
CA GLN A 72 -9.74 -2.44 -1.22
C GLN A 72 -10.29 -1.49 -0.16
N ALA A 73 -9.50 -1.27 0.89
CA ALA A 73 -9.73 -0.21 1.87
C ALA A 73 -8.72 0.92 1.64
N ILE A 74 -9.19 2.16 1.52
CA ILE A 74 -8.35 3.34 1.24
C ILE A 74 -8.34 4.26 2.45
N TYR A 75 -7.15 4.65 2.89
CA TYR A 75 -6.94 5.61 3.98
C TYR A 75 -6.04 6.77 3.52
N VAL A 76 -6.51 8.01 3.69
CA VAL A 76 -5.76 9.21 3.32
C VAL A 76 -4.91 9.66 4.50
N THR A 77 -3.59 9.50 4.39
CA THR A 77 -2.64 9.82 5.46
C THR A 77 -2.21 11.29 5.47
N LYS A 78 -2.26 11.99 4.32
CA LYS A 78 -1.86 13.39 4.19
C LYS A 78 -2.57 14.08 3.01
N GLY A 79 -2.89 15.36 3.20
CA GLY A 79 -3.51 16.19 2.17
C GLY A 79 -5.00 15.89 2.00
N SER A 80 -5.54 16.25 0.84
CA SER A 80 -6.94 16.06 0.49
C SER A 80 -7.08 15.84 -1.01
N GLY A 81 -8.14 15.15 -1.42
CA GLY A 81 -8.46 14.93 -2.82
C GLY A 81 -9.88 14.40 -2.98
N ARG A 82 -10.24 14.12 -4.23
CA ARG A 82 -11.54 13.53 -4.56
C ARG A 82 -11.35 12.05 -4.88
N ILE A 83 -12.09 11.19 -4.18
CA ILE A 83 -12.18 9.75 -4.47
C ILE A 83 -13.57 9.51 -5.06
N GLN A 84 -13.64 8.76 -6.16
CA GLN A 84 -14.89 8.35 -6.79
C GLN A 84 -14.93 6.83 -6.87
N VAL A 85 -16.00 6.24 -6.34
CA VAL A 85 -16.27 4.81 -6.41
C VAL A 85 -17.53 4.62 -7.24
N VAL A 86 -17.47 3.72 -8.21
CA VAL A 86 -18.58 3.43 -9.13
C VAL A 86 -19.10 2.03 -8.83
N GLY A 87 -20.40 1.93 -8.55
CA GLY A 87 -21.12 0.67 -8.45
C GLY A 87 -21.68 0.22 -9.80
N ILE A 88 -22.15 -1.02 -9.85
CA ILE A 88 -22.91 -1.59 -10.99
C ILE A 88 -24.36 -1.14 -10.89
#